data_AF-A0A843FWR8-F1
#
_entry.id   AF-A0A843FWR8-F1
#
_cell.length_a   1.000
_cell.length_b   1.000
_cell.length_c   1.000
_cell.angle_alpha   90.00
_cell.angle_beta   90.00
_cell.angle_gamma   90.00
#
_symmetry.space_group_name_H-M   'P 1'
#
loop_
_entity.id
_entity.type
_entity.pdbx_description
1 polymer ?
#
loop_
_entity_poly.entity_id
_entity_poly.type
_entity_poly.pdbx_seq_one_letter_code
_entity_poly.pdbx_strand_id
1 'polypeptide(L)'
;MNYILARRKWLVDRMTDSHALFPAPAGSKNEYLSSNGIDEILNTVCKDLEIDIDARMCRRTFGQRYLDSGLDIESVSILMGHSSTKTTERFYSRKRLDQAMEQARGTW
;
A
#
# COMPACT_ATOMS: atom_id res chain seq x y z
N MET A 1 4.53 7.30 -16.21
CA MET A 1 3.85 6.10 -16.72
C MET A 1 2.37 6.19 -16.33
N ASN A 2 1.42 6.22 -17.27
CA ASN A 2 -0.01 6.28 -16.95
C ASN A 2 -0.57 4.86 -16.87
N TYR A 3 -0.98 4.43 -15.67
CA TYR A 3 -1.51 3.08 -15.44
C TYR A 3 -2.72 2.75 -16.33
N ILE A 4 -3.60 3.71 -16.59
CA ILE A 4 -4.80 3.49 -17.40
C ILE A 4 -4.44 3.08 -18.84
N LEU A 5 -3.37 3.67 -19.40
CA LEU A 5 -2.86 3.30 -20.72
C LEU A 5 -2.22 1.91 -20.70
N ALA A 6 -1.41 1.61 -19.68
CA ALA A 6 -0.78 0.29 -19.52
C ALA A 6 -1.84 -0.82 -19.35
N ARG A 7 -2.87 -0.58 -18.54
CA ARG A 7 -4.02 -1.47 -18.36
C ARG A 7 -4.75 -1.72 -19.67
N ARG A 8 -5.05 -0.67 -20.44
CA ARG A 8 -5.75 -0.81 -21.74
C ARG A 8 -4.94 -1.68 -22.70
N LYS A 9 -3.62 -1.44 -22.79
CA LYS A 9 -2.74 -2.29 -23.60
C LYS A 9 -2.78 -3.75 -23.13
N TRP A 10 -2.64 -3.98 -21.83
CA TRP A 10 -2.67 -5.33 -21.24
C TRP A 10 -3.97 -6.09 -21.54
N LEU A 11 -5.13 -5.40 -21.52
CA LEU A 11 -6.42 -6.00 -21.87
C LEU A 11 -6.52 -6.39 -23.34
N VAL A 12 -6.06 -5.50 -24.24
CA VAL A 12 -6.00 -5.76 -25.68
C VAL A 12 -5.08 -6.94 -25.99
N ASP A 13 -3.89 -6.97 -25.40
CA ASP A 13 -2.89 -8.03 -25.60
C ASP A 13 -3.40 -9.41 -25.14
N ARG A 14 -4.38 -9.43 -24.22
CA ARG A 14 -4.98 -10.66 -23.66
C ARG A 14 -6.38 -10.94 -24.18
N MET A 15 -6.86 -10.18 -25.16
CA MET A 15 -8.22 -10.31 -25.74
C MET A 15 -9.31 -10.38 -24.66
N THR A 16 -9.13 -9.63 -23.57
CA THR A 16 -10.04 -9.65 -22.41
C THR A 16 -10.74 -8.30 -22.31
N ASP A 17 -12.06 -8.31 -22.20
CA ASP A 17 -12.83 -7.11 -21.86
C ASP A 17 -13.19 -7.14 -20.38
N SER A 18 -12.84 -6.09 -19.66
CA SER A 18 -13.03 -5.98 -18.21
C SER A 18 -13.18 -4.52 -17.83
N HIS A 19 -14.11 -4.23 -16.92
CA HIS A 19 -14.30 -2.91 -16.33
C HIS A 19 -13.48 -2.73 -15.04
N ALA A 20 -12.94 -3.82 -14.47
CA ALA A 20 -12.17 -3.78 -13.22
C ALA A 20 -10.87 -3.00 -13.36
N LEU A 21 -10.62 -2.00 -12.49
CA LEU A 21 -9.37 -1.23 -12.51
C LEU A 21 -8.13 -2.14 -12.43
N PHE A 22 -8.22 -3.23 -11.69
CA PHE A 22 -7.23 -4.32 -11.65
C PHE A 22 -7.92 -5.61 -12.12
N PRO A 23 -7.78 -5.97 -13.41
CA PRO A 23 -8.39 -7.18 -13.95
C PRO A 23 -7.69 -8.44 -13.42
N ALA A 24 -8.43 -9.53 -13.28
CA ALA A 24 -7.85 -10.82 -12.94
C ALA A 24 -6.97 -11.35 -14.09
N PRO A 25 -6.01 -12.25 -13.81
CA PRO A 25 -5.20 -12.90 -14.84
C PRO A 25 -6.06 -13.62 -15.90
N ALA A 26 -5.57 -13.67 -17.14
CA ALA A 26 -6.24 -14.36 -18.24
C ALA A 26 -6.57 -15.82 -17.88
N GLY A 27 -7.79 -16.26 -18.17
CA GLY A 27 -8.29 -17.59 -17.81
C GLY A 27 -8.95 -17.69 -16.43
N SER A 28 -8.90 -16.62 -15.62
CA SER A 28 -9.71 -16.51 -14.41
C SER A 28 -11.20 -16.42 -14.76
N LYS A 29 -12.05 -17.11 -13.99
CA LYS A 29 -13.53 -16.95 -14.06
C LYS A 29 -14.01 -15.63 -13.45
N ASN A 30 -13.16 -14.97 -12.67
CA ASN A 30 -13.46 -13.71 -12.00
C ASN A 30 -12.94 -12.55 -12.83
N GLU A 31 -13.74 -11.49 -12.94
CA GLU A 31 -13.34 -10.24 -13.59
C GLU A 31 -12.30 -9.45 -12.77
N TYR A 32 -12.44 -9.49 -11.44
CA TYR A 32 -11.64 -8.70 -10.49
C TYR A 32 -10.45 -9.49 -9.95
N LEU A 33 -9.32 -8.81 -9.79
CA LEU A 33 -8.15 -9.37 -9.10
C LEU A 33 -8.53 -9.75 -7.66
N SER A 34 -8.24 -10.99 -7.28
CA SER A 34 -8.48 -11.50 -5.93
C SER A 34 -7.34 -11.13 -4.97
N SER A 35 -7.59 -11.21 -3.66
CA SER A 35 -6.54 -11.03 -2.65
C SER A 35 -5.39 -12.02 -2.84
N ASN A 36 -5.69 -13.29 -3.12
CA ASN A 36 -4.67 -14.28 -3.41
C ASN A 36 -3.85 -13.91 -4.66
N GLY A 37 -4.48 -13.33 -5.69
CA GLY A 37 -3.77 -12.86 -6.87
C GLY A 37 -2.82 -11.70 -6.56
N ILE A 38 -3.17 -10.82 -5.62
CA ILE A 38 -2.25 -9.78 -5.11
C ILE A 38 -1.06 -10.43 -4.41
N ASP A 39 -1.30 -11.42 -3.54
CA ASP A 39 -0.24 -12.12 -2.82
C ASP A 39 0.68 -12.89 -3.78
N GLU A 40 0.13 -13.53 -4.82
CA GLU A 40 0.92 -14.19 -5.87
C GLU A 40 1.83 -13.21 -6.62
N ILE A 41 1.28 -12.09 -7.07
CA ILE A 41 2.05 -11.04 -7.77
C ILE A 41 3.16 -10.52 -6.85
N LEU A 42 2.84 -10.24 -5.59
CA LEU A 42 3.81 -9.75 -4.61
C LEU A 42 4.91 -10.79 -4.37
N ASN A 43 4.55 -12.06 -4.19
CA ASN A 43 5.50 -13.14 -3.99
C ASN A 43 6.46 -13.31 -5.17
N THR A 44 5.99 -13.14 -6.41
CA THR A 44 6.87 -13.15 -7.59
C THR A 44 7.89 -12.01 -7.50
N VAL A 45 7.45 -10.79 -7.24
CA VAL A 45 8.35 -9.62 -7.13
C VAL A 45 9.33 -9.79 -5.95
N CYS A 46 8.86 -10.29 -4.81
CA CYS A 46 9.67 -10.56 -3.63
C CYS A 46 10.78 -11.58 -3.93
N LYS A 47 10.47 -12.66 -4.66
CA LYS A 47 11.45 -13.66 -5.10
C LYS A 47 12.49 -13.05 -6.04
N ASP A 48 12.05 -12.27 -7.02
CA ASP A 48 12.94 -11.65 -8.00
C ASP A 48 13.90 -10.63 -7.38
N LEU A 49 13.48 -10.00 -6.28
CA LEU A 49 14.27 -8.99 -5.54
C LEU A 49 14.96 -9.55 -4.30
N GLU A 50 14.79 -10.84 -3.99
CA GLU A 50 15.31 -11.48 -2.78
C GLU A 50 14.92 -10.76 -1.47
N ILE A 51 13.68 -10.26 -1.40
CA ILE A 51 13.11 -9.61 -0.22
C ILE A 51 11.93 -10.43 0.34
N ASP A 52 11.67 -10.31 1.64
CA ASP A 52 10.52 -10.92 2.30
C ASP A 52 9.61 -9.82 2.85
N ILE A 53 8.51 -9.55 2.14
CA ILE A 53 7.48 -8.59 2.56
C ILE A 53 6.07 -9.14 2.30
N ASP A 54 5.13 -8.75 3.14
CA ASP A 54 3.70 -9.02 2.96
C ASP A 54 2.94 -7.76 2.46
N ALA A 55 1.75 -7.95 1.88
CA ALA A 55 0.95 -6.85 1.34
C ALA A 55 0.56 -5.79 2.40
N ARG A 56 0.47 -6.19 3.68
CA ARG A 56 0.19 -5.25 4.79
C ARG A 56 1.41 -4.38 5.10
N MET A 57 2.63 -4.84 4.82
CA MET A 57 3.84 -4.01 4.96
C MET A 57 3.78 -2.81 4.02
N CYS A 58 3.25 -2.94 2.81
CA CYS A 58 3.03 -1.81 1.90
C CYS A 58 2.13 -0.73 2.53
N ARG A 59 1.00 -1.15 3.13
CA ARG A 59 0.10 -0.25 3.88
C ARG A 59 0.80 0.34 5.11
N ARG A 60 1.66 -0.44 5.77
CA ARG A 60 2.45 0.03 6.93
C ARG A 60 3.44 1.13 6.56
N THR A 61 4.19 0.91 5.49
CA THR A 61 5.14 1.89 4.96
C THR A 61 4.43 3.16 4.47
N PHE A 62 3.25 3.04 3.86
CA PHE A 62 2.44 4.20 3.49
C PHE A 62 2.12 5.08 4.71
N GLY A 63 1.57 4.50 5.79
CA GLY A 63 1.26 5.27 7.00
C GLY A 63 2.51 5.88 7.65
N GLN A 64 3.60 5.11 7.75
CA GLN A 64 4.85 5.59 8.35
C GLN A 64 5.43 6.79 7.60
N ARG A 65 5.38 6.80 6.26
CA ARG A 65 5.88 7.94 5.46
C ARG A 65 5.16 9.25 5.77
N TYR A 66 3.86 9.21 6.05
CA TYR A 66 3.11 10.40 6.44
C TYR A 66 3.45 10.87 7.85
N LEU A 67 3.60 9.94 8.79
CA LEU A 67 4.09 10.26 10.14
C LEU A 67 5.49 10.89 10.09
N ASP A 68 6.38 10.31 9.29
CA ASP A 68 7.74 10.82 9.06
C ASP A 68 7.71 12.19 8.33
N SER A 69 6.63 12.51 7.62
CA SER A 69 6.43 13.83 7.01
C SER A 69 5.78 14.84 7.97
N GLY A 70 5.54 14.46 9.23
CA GLY A 70 4.99 15.32 10.27
C GLY A 70 3.46 15.33 10.38
N LEU A 71 2.76 14.48 9.62
CA LEU A 71 1.31 14.35 9.76
C LEU A 71 0.96 13.71 11.11
N ASP A 72 -0.10 14.19 11.75
CA ASP A 72 -0.54 13.64 13.02
C ASP A 72 -1.14 12.23 12.85
N ILE A 73 -1.15 11.47 13.96
CA ILE A 73 -1.57 10.06 13.94
C ILE A 73 -3.06 9.88 13.65
N GLU A 74 -3.90 10.85 13.96
CA GLU A 74 -5.34 10.79 13.71
C GLU A 74 -5.61 10.93 12.21
N SER A 75 -5.01 11.93 11.57
CA SER A 75 -5.06 12.14 10.12
C SER A 75 -4.52 10.92 9.37
N VAL A 76 -3.38 10.35 9.79
CA VAL A 76 -2.86 9.10 9.21
C VAL A 76 -3.85 7.96 9.39
N SER A 77 -4.44 7.80 10.59
CA SER A 77 -5.42 6.74 10.87
C SER A 77 -6.64 6.82 9.94
N ILE A 78 -7.14 8.03 9.66
CA ILE A 78 -8.26 8.27 8.74
C ILE A 78 -7.86 7.94 7.30
N LEU A 79 -6.70 8.42 6.82
CA LEU A 79 -6.19 8.12 5.47
C LEU A 79 -6.01 6.63 5.25
N MET A 80 -5.62 5.92 6.30
CA MET A 80 -5.47 4.47 6.26
C MET A 80 -6.81 3.74 6.32
N GLY A 81 -7.93 4.39 6.63
CA GLY A 81 -9.24 3.76 6.76
C GLY A 81 -9.35 2.83 7.97
N HIS A 82 -8.69 3.15 9.08
CA HIS A 82 -8.87 2.42 10.33
C HIS A 82 -10.11 2.93 11.07
N SER A 83 -10.92 2.00 11.61
CA SER A 83 -12.08 2.33 12.44
C SER A 83 -11.72 2.85 13.83
N SER A 84 -10.45 2.73 14.24
CA SER A 84 -9.91 3.24 15.50
C SER A 84 -8.42 3.50 15.39
N THR A 85 -7.94 4.56 16.04
CA THR A 85 -6.53 4.94 16.15
C THR A 85 -5.67 3.88 16.86
N LYS A 86 -6.27 3.00 17.68
CA LYS A 86 -5.56 1.97 18.45
C LYS A 86 -4.80 0.96 17.57
N THR A 87 -5.32 0.69 16.36
CA THR A 87 -4.63 -0.14 15.35
C THR A 87 -3.45 0.60 14.74
N THR A 88 -3.59 1.92 14.51
CA THR A 88 -2.51 2.80 14.04
C THR A 88 -1.41 2.95 15.09
N GLU A 89 -1.78 3.07 16.37
CA GLU A 89 -0.80 3.20 17.45
C GLU A 89 0.07 1.94 17.60
N ARG A 90 -0.50 0.74 17.42
CA ARG A 90 0.22 -0.53 17.58
C ARG A 90 1.29 -0.77 16.51
N PHE A 91 1.07 -0.29 15.30
CA PHE A 91 1.90 -0.64 14.13
C PHE A 91 2.79 0.51 13.62
N TYR A 92 2.49 1.76 13.98
CA TYR A 92 3.10 2.94 13.37
C TYR A 92 3.73 3.91 14.39
N SER A 93 3.58 3.66 15.70
CA SER A 93 4.06 4.55 16.77
C SER A 93 5.52 4.29 17.18
N ARG A 94 6.45 4.43 16.24
CA ARG A 94 7.77 4.95 16.65
C ARG A 94 8.00 6.23 15.87
N LYS A 95 7.50 7.35 16.42
CA LYS A 95 8.10 8.65 16.09
C LYS A 95 9.60 8.47 16.28
N ARG A 96 10.35 8.71 15.21
CA ARG A 96 11.81 8.56 15.28
C ARG A 96 12.34 9.57 16.30
N LEU A 97 13.39 9.17 17.02
CA LEU A 97 13.96 9.94 18.13
C LEU A 97 14.37 11.37 17.69
N ASP A 98 14.88 11.48 16.47
CA ASP A 98 15.23 12.74 15.80
C ASP A 98 14.03 13.71 15.72
N GLN A 99 12.87 13.25 15.26
CA GLN A 99 11.65 14.07 15.19
C GLN A 99 11.11 14.45 16.57
N ALA A 100 11.18 13.55 17.54
CA ALA A 100 10.78 13.86 18.90
C ALA A 100 11.65 14.97 19.51
N MET A 101 12.96 14.93 19.25
CA MET A 101 13.91 15.96 19.67
C MET A 101 13.67 17.29 18.96
N GLU A 102 13.34 17.29 17.67
CA GLU A 102 13.07 18.50 16.90
C GLU A 102 11.78 19.20 17.34
N GLN A 103 10.70 18.45 17.56
CA GLN A 103 9.45 19.01 18.11
C GLN A 103 9.66 19.58 19.52
N ALA A 104 10.40 18.87 20.38
CA ALA A 104 10.73 19.36 21.71
C ALA A 104 11.50 20.69 21.67
N ARG A 105 12.42 20.88 20.72
CA ARG A 105 13.17 22.14 20.56
C ARG A 105 12.30 23.30 20.08
N GLY A 106 11.27 23.05 19.27
CA GLY A 106 10.38 24.08 18.74
C GLY A 106 9.25 24.52 19.68
N THR A 107 9.14 23.94 20.88
CA THR A 107 8.04 24.20 21.84
C THR A 107 8.46 25.11 23.01
N TRP A 108 9.73 25.51 23.09
CA TRP A 108 10.26 26.43 24.10
C TRP A 108 10.64 27.78 23.51
#